data_AF-A0A4Y2TVW7-F1
#
_entry.id   AF-A0A4Y2TVW7-F1
#
_cell.length_a   1.000
_cell.length_b   1.000
_cell.length_c   1.000
_cell.angle_alpha   90.00
_cell.angle_beta   90.00
_cell.angle_gamma   90.00
#
_symmetry.space_group_name_H-M   'P 1'
#
loop_
_entity.id
_entity.type
_entity.pdbx_description
1 polymer ?
#
loop_
_entity_poly.entity_id
_entity_poly.type
_entity_poly.pdbx_seq_one_letter_code
_entity_poly.pdbx_strand_id
1 'polypeptide(L)'
;MAYRATPLENGFSPSELLMGRRINTTLPIAMTQLQPYSVNKKVLEAKEERRIEGQKTNYDKHHSVRNLDELDPGQSVWITDRRVTGKVLQKTPYPRSYLVQSGRRVYRRNRKHLIPSPDFHPEPEPEDDSDVTGYQHSPADADPGCPPLMSSPQSPKTYPERASSSTEVSPDPYLVTLCGFKALQGLFDSDHKNLPADLNARIITALYDYQPNMKSSDCLICWIQLMERALINLYSLDEKLCIAHLPQFFSAAVKCWLNESEEVMLTVSITLENIVQNCFKTVNGDHMKKAVHKMFHSVEEALGYQYHKSWGHVLSVLAAFFETVGKHYKDIMMK
;
A
#
# COMPACT_ATOMS: atom_id res chain seq x y z
N MET A 1 27.36 7.61 5.33
CA MET A 1 28.22 7.07 6.41
C MET A 1 27.45 6.28 7.48
N ALA A 2 26.21 6.66 7.85
CA ALA A 2 25.46 6.08 8.98
C ALA A 2 25.52 4.55 9.15
N TYR A 3 25.20 3.77 8.10
CA TYR A 3 25.12 2.30 8.17
C TYR A 3 26.37 1.59 8.74
N ARG A 4 27.56 2.20 8.61
CA ARG A 4 28.82 1.62 9.11
C ARG A 4 28.92 1.63 10.65
N ALA A 5 28.20 2.52 11.32
CA ALA A 5 28.24 2.74 12.77
C ALA A 5 26.90 2.44 13.48
N THR A 6 25.82 2.22 12.75
CA THR A 6 24.53 1.77 13.32
C THR A 6 24.60 0.31 13.77
N PRO A 7 24.25 -0.01 15.03
CA PRO A 7 24.09 -1.39 15.46
C PRO A 7 23.01 -2.13 14.67
N LEU A 8 23.27 -3.39 14.32
CA LEU A 8 22.28 -4.31 13.75
C LEU A 8 21.41 -4.92 14.86
N GLU A 9 20.41 -5.74 14.51
CA GLU A 9 19.60 -6.51 15.47
C GLU A 9 20.47 -7.36 16.43
N ASN A 10 21.62 -7.84 15.96
CA ASN A 10 22.57 -8.58 16.79
C ASN A 10 23.27 -7.71 17.87
N GLY A 11 23.18 -6.38 17.78
CA GLY A 11 23.68 -5.41 18.76
C GLY A 11 25.04 -4.80 18.43
N PHE A 12 25.64 -5.20 17.32
CA PHE A 12 26.94 -4.70 16.85
C PHE A 12 26.80 -3.99 15.50
N SER A 13 27.58 -2.93 15.28
CA SER A 13 27.66 -2.29 13.97
C SER A 13 28.58 -3.07 13.01
N PRO A 14 28.41 -2.92 11.68
CA PRO A 14 29.29 -3.57 10.70
C PRO A 14 30.78 -3.25 10.91
N SER A 15 31.12 -2.05 11.36
CA SER A 15 32.52 -1.68 11.64
C SER A 15 33.05 -2.27 12.95
N GLU A 16 32.21 -2.46 13.97
CA GLU A 16 32.62 -3.17 15.19
C GLU A 16 32.91 -4.65 14.92
N LEU A 17 32.08 -5.31 14.11
CA LEU A 17 32.31 -6.71 13.72
C LEU A 17 33.57 -6.89 12.87
N LEU A 18 33.90 -5.91 12.02
CA LEU A 18 35.07 -5.95 11.15
C LEU A 18 36.38 -5.51 11.82
N MET A 19 36.33 -4.48 12.67
CA MET A 19 37.52 -3.80 13.23
C MET A 19 37.68 -4.00 14.74
N GLY A 20 36.74 -4.67 15.41
CA GLY A 20 36.73 -4.86 16.86
C GLY A 20 36.57 -3.56 17.66
N ARG A 21 36.09 -2.47 17.06
CA ARG A 21 35.98 -1.15 17.73
C ARG A 21 34.93 -0.26 17.07
N ARG A 22 34.46 0.76 17.79
CA ARG A 22 33.63 1.81 17.17
C ARG A 22 34.49 2.75 16.34
N ILE A 23 33.91 3.22 15.24
CA ILE A 23 34.51 4.25 14.39
C ILE A 23 34.09 5.63 14.88
N ASN A 24 34.95 6.63 14.66
CA ASN A 24 34.58 8.02 14.94
C ASN A 24 33.49 8.47 13.95
N THR A 25 32.52 9.24 14.42
CA THR A 25 31.39 9.73 13.61
C THR A 25 31.22 11.23 13.84
N THR A 26 30.30 11.88 13.11
CA THR A 26 29.97 13.29 13.32
C THR A 26 29.41 13.58 14.72
N LEU A 27 28.85 12.56 15.40
CA LEU A 27 28.42 12.68 16.79
C LEU A 27 29.58 12.39 17.75
N PRO A 28 29.75 13.18 18.83
CA PRO A 28 30.82 12.97 19.79
C PRO A 28 30.65 11.62 20.50
N ILE A 29 31.71 10.82 20.50
CA ILE A 29 31.77 9.50 21.13
C ILE A 29 32.91 9.45 22.15
N ALA A 30 32.70 8.74 23.25
CA ALA A 30 33.71 8.61 24.30
C ALA A 30 34.96 7.89 23.77
N MET A 31 36.15 8.43 24.06
CA MET A 31 37.45 7.89 23.62
C MET A 31 37.67 6.42 24.02
N THR A 32 37.06 5.98 25.11
CA THR A 32 37.07 4.59 25.59
C THR A 32 36.37 3.63 24.64
N GLN A 33 35.35 4.07 23.91
CA GLN A 33 34.60 3.24 22.95
C GLN A 33 35.29 3.12 21.58
N LEU A 34 36.28 3.98 21.29
CA LEU A 34 37.10 3.90 20.08
C LEU A 34 38.22 2.86 20.18
N GLN A 35 38.47 2.32 21.38
CA GLN A 35 39.50 1.31 21.64
C GLN A 35 39.08 -0.08 21.12
N PRO A 36 40.04 -0.91 20.66
CA PRO A 36 39.76 -2.31 20.30
C PRO A 36 39.27 -3.15 21.47
N TYR A 37 38.24 -3.95 21.23
CA TYR A 37 37.70 -4.98 22.11
C TYR A 37 37.41 -6.27 21.34
N SER A 38 37.44 -7.41 22.02
CA SER A 38 37.10 -8.71 21.44
C SER A 38 35.58 -8.94 21.49
N VAL A 39 34.94 -9.06 20.32
CA VAL A 39 33.54 -9.48 20.23
C VAL A 39 33.44 -10.97 20.59
N ASN A 40 32.52 -11.32 21.50
CA ASN A 40 32.27 -12.72 21.85
C ASN A 40 31.53 -13.45 20.72
N LYS A 41 32.29 -14.10 19.84
CA LYS A 41 31.78 -14.78 18.63
C LYS A 41 30.65 -15.77 18.92
N LYS A 42 30.74 -16.57 19.99
CA LYS A 42 29.70 -17.57 20.32
C LYS A 42 28.34 -16.92 20.61
N VAL A 43 28.33 -15.77 21.29
CA VAL A 43 27.10 -15.03 21.60
C VAL A 43 26.54 -14.36 20.34
N LEU A 44 27.42 -13.84 19.48
CA LEU A 44 27.04 -13.27 18.19
C LEU A 44 26.41 -14.34 17.27
N GLU A 45 27.10 -15.46 17.06
CA GLU A 45 26.67 -16.61 16.25
C GLU A 45 25.31 -17.13 16.73
N ALA A 46 25.16 -17.40 18.04
CA ALA A 46 23.90 -17.87 18.60
C ALA A 46 22.75 -16.83 18.55
N LYS A 47 23.03 -15.54 18.32
CA LYS A 47 22.00 -14.50 18.12
C LYS A 47 21.66 -14.35 16.64
N GLU A 48 22.65 -14.47 15.77
CA GLU A 48 22.51 -14.46 14.32
C GLU A 48 21.76 -15.71 13.81
N GLU A 49 22.04 -16.89 14.38
CA GLU A 49 21.33 -18.15 14.09
C GLU A 49 19.84 -18.04 14.43
N ARG A 50 19.50 -17.52 15.62
CA ARG A 50 18.10 -17.23 16.01
C ARG A 50 17.44 -16.22 15.08
N ARG A 51 18.17 -15.21 14.58
CA ARG A 51 17.67 -14.24 13.60
C ARG A 51 17.33 -14.92 12.27
N ILE A 52 18.24 -15.76 11.77
CA ILE A 52 18.09 -16.52 10.52
C ILE A 52 16.94 -17.53 10.62
N GLU A 53 16.84 -18.27 11.72
CA GLU A 53 15.75 -19.21 11.98
C GLU A 53 14.40 -18.50 12.12
N GLY A 54 14.35 -17.37 12.82
CA GLY A 54 13.16 -16.51 12.91
C GLY A 54 12.71 -16.01 11.53
N GLN A 55 13.65 -15.54 10.70
CA GLN A 55 13.34 -15.10 9.33
C GLN A 55 12.85 -16.26 8.45
N LYS A 56 13.48 -17.43 8.51
CA LYS A 56 13.06 -18.64 7.81
C LYS A 56 11.65 -19.07 8.22
N THR A 57 11.41 -19.23 9.52
CA THR A 57 10.10 -19.68 10.02
C THR A 57 8.98 -18.68 9.76
N ASN A 58 9.26 -17.37 9.79
CA ASN A 58 8.28 -16.35 9.42
C ASN A 58 7.96 -16.37 7.91
N TYR A 59 8.99 -16.52 7.06
CA TYR A 59 8.82 -16.66 5.61
C TYR A 59 8.00 -17.92 5.26
N ASP A 60 8.34 -19.06 5.87
CA ASP A 60 7.64 -20.33 5.69
C ASP A 60 6.17 -20.26 6.14
N LYS A 61 5.90 -19.62 7.29
CA LYS A 61 4.53 -19.36 7.78
C LYS A 61 3.74 -18.46 6.82
N HIS A 62 4.30 -17.32 6.40
CA HIS A 62 3.64 -16.37 5.50
C HIS A 62 3.26 -17.04 4.16
N HIS A 63 4.14 -17.87 3.60
CA HIS A 63 3.87 -18.60 2.36
C HIS A 63 3.12 -19.93 2.57
N SER A 64 2.61 -20.19 3.78
CA SER A 64 1.90 -21.43 4.15
C SER A 64 2.66 -22.70 3.74
N VAL A 65 3.99 -22.69 3.87
CA VAL A 65 4.86 -23.81 3.55
C VAL A 65 4.57 -24.93 4.54
N ARG A 66 4.06 -26.05 4.01
CA ARG A 66 3.80 -27.27 4.78
C ARG A 66 4.62 -28.40 4.19
N ASN A 67 5.25 -29.20 5.06
CA ASN A 67 5.71 -30.52 4.68
C ASN A 67 4.46 -31.40 4.55
N LEU A 68 4.26 -31.96 3.35
CA LEU A 68 3.15 -32.86 3.05
C LEU A 68 3.69 -34.29 3.05
N ASP A 69 2.95 -35.20 3.69
CA ASP A 69 3.34 -36.62 3.83
C ASP A 69 3.63 -37.25 2.48
N GLU A 70 4.61 -38.15 2.39
CA GLU A 70 4.92 -38.80 1.12
C GLU A 70 3.76 -39.68 0.62
N LEU A 71 3.67 -39.88 -0.69
CA LEU A 71 2.61 -40.68 -1.31
C LEU A 71 3.18 -42.01 -1.78
N ASP A 72 2.52 -43.10 -1.41
CA ASP A 72 2.94 -44.43 -1.81
C ASP A 72 2.50 -44.78 -3.26
N PRO A 73 3.31 -45.56 -3.99
CA PRO A 73 2.89 -46.18 -5.25
C PRO A 73 1.55 -46.93 -5.10
N GLY A 74 0.61 -46.66 -6.01
CA GLY A 74 -0.73 -47.23 -6.05
C GLY A 74 -1.82 -46.39 -5.38
N GLN A 75 -1.48 -45.38 -4.57
CA GLN A 75 -2.46 -44.57 -3.84
C GLN A 75 -3.35 -43.72 -4.77
N SER A 76 -4.66 -43.74 -4.53
CA SER A 76 -5.64 -42.87 -5.22
C SER A 76 -5.48 -41.41 -4.76
N VAL A 77 -5.31 -40.51 -5.73
CA VAL A 77 -5.11 -39.08 -5.50
C VAL A 77 -5.96 -38.24 -6.45
N TRP A 78 -6.56 -37.19 -5.90
CA TRP A 78 -7.19 -36.13 -6.67
C TRP A 78 -6.15 -35.13 -7.16
N ILE A 79 -6.11 -34.87 -8.47
CA ILE A 79 -5.18 -33.95 -9.12
C ILE A 79 -5.84 -32.57 -9.20
N THR A 80 -5.49 -31.66 -8.29
CA THR A 80 -6.23 -30.39 -8.09
C THR A 80 -6.21 -29.46 -9.30
N ASP A 81 -5.09 -29.42 -10.04
CA ASP A 81 -4.90 -28.50 -11.17
C ASP A 81 -5.60 -28.96 -12.46
N ARG A 82 -5.98 -30.24 -12.54
CA ARG A 82 -6.76 -30.81 -13.64
C ARG A 82 -8.20 -31.16 -13.25
N ARG A 83 -8.51 -31.27 -11.95
CA ARG A 83 -9.79 -31.75 -11.41
C ARG A 83 -10.14 -33.17 -11.86
N VAL A 84 -9.15 -34.06 -11.85
CA VAL A 84 -9.33 -35.48 -12.23
C VAL A 84 -8.68 -36.39 -11.19
N THR A 85 -9.29 -37.55 -10.93
CA THR A 85 -8.72 -38.61 -10.10
C THR A 85 -7.61 -39.36 -10.86
N GLY A 86 -6.56 -39.77 -10.16
CA GLY A 86 -5.52 -40.64 -10.67
C GLY A 86 -4.92 -41.54 -9.59
N LYS A 87 -4.03 -42.45 -9.99
CA LYS A 87 -3.22 -43.26 -9.07
C LYS A 87 -1.76 -42.83 -9.15
N VAL A 88 -1.09 -42.77 -8.00
CA VAL A 88 0.36 -42.53 -7.94
C VAL A 88 1.09 -43.73 -8.53
N LEU A 89 1.96 -43.51 -9.50
CA LEU A 89 2.85 -44.55 -10.04
C LEU A 89 4.13 -44.64 -9.21
N GLN A 90 4.86 -43.53 -9.10
CA GLN A 90 6.13 -43.47 -8.38
C GLN A 90 6.56 -42.03 -8.09
N LYS A 91 7.40 -41.87 -7.06
CA LYS A 91 8.17 -40.65 -6.79
C LYS A 91 9.27 -40.52 -7.85
N THR A 92 9.51 -39.31 -8.35
CA THR A 92 10.62 -39.06 -9.29
C THR A 92 11.92 -38.76 -8.54
N PRO A 93 13.10 -38.82 -9.19
CA PRO A 93 14.37 -38.36 -8.61
C PRO A 93 14.37 -36.88 -8.19
N TYR A 94 13.43 -36.08 -8.72
CA TYR A 94 13.29 -34.67 -8.41
C TYR A 94 12.46 -34.44 -7.13
N PRO A 95 12.84 -33.50 -6.27
CA PRO A 95 12.18 -33.28 -4.98
C PRO A 95 10.71 -32.89 -5.15
N ARG A 96 9.86 -33.42 -4.26
CA ARG A 96 8.41 -33.15 -4.22
C ARG A 96 7.65 -33.46 -5.52
N SER A 97 8.21 -34.25 -6.44
CA SER A 97 7.62 -34.57 -7.76
C SER A 97 7.25 -36.05 -7.87
N TYR A 98 6.04 -36.31 -8.35
CA TYR A 98 5.43 -37.64 -8.51
C TYR A 98 4.92 -37.84 -9.94
N LEU A 99 4.94 -39.07 -10.41
CA LEU A 99 4.21 -39.51 -11.59
C LEU A 99 2.86 -40.06 -11.16
N VAL A 100 1.79 -39.59 -11.78
CA VAL A 100 0.41 -40.02 -11.53
C VAL A 100 -0.26 -40.42 -12.85
N GLN A 101 -0.95 -41.56 -12.85
CA GLN A 101 -1.72 -42.04 -14.00
C GLN A 101 -3.20 -41.69 -13.81
N SER A 102 -3.81 -41.12 -14.85
CA SER A 102 -5.26 -40.88 -14.91
C SER A 102 -5.76 -41.32 -16.29
N GLY A 103 -6.67 -42.29 -16.30
CA GLY A 103 -7.06 -43.01 -17.51
C GLY A 103 -5.85 -43.57 -18.28
N ARG A 104 -5.77 -43.23 -19.57
CA ARG A 104 -4.69 -43.64 -20.48
C ARG A 104 -3.45 -42.72 -20.44
N ARG A 105 -3.42 -41.66 -19.63
CA ARG A 105 -2.34 -40.64 -19.63
C ARG A 105 -1.58 -40.61 -18.29
N VAL A 106 -0.28 -40.33 -18.36
CA VAL A 106 0.61 -40.17 -17.20
C VAL A 106 1.08 -38.72 -17.10
N TYR A 107 0.98 -38.15 -15.90
CA TYR A 107 1.33 -36.76 -15.62
C TYR A 107 2.41 -36.67 -14.54
N ARG A 108 3.37 -35.75 -14.73
CA ARG A 108 4.29 -35.33 -13.66
C ARG A 108 3.65 -34.17 -12.89
N ARG A 109 3.48 -34.33 -11.57
CA ARG A 109 2.86 -33.34 -10.68
C ARG A 109 3.62 -33.18 -9.37
N ASN A 110 3.56 -31.97 -8.82
CA ASN A 110 4.14 -31.68 -7.51
C ASN A 110 3.21 -32.21 -6.41
N ARG A 111 3.77 -32.67 -5.29
CA ARG A 111 3.05 -33.19 -4.13
C ARG A 111 1.90 -32.30 -3.65
N LYS A 112 2.04 -30.98 -3.77
CA LYS A 112 1.01 -30.00 -3.37
C LYS A 112 -0.25 -30.00 -4.27
N HIS A 113 -0.21 -30.61 -5.46
CA HIS A 113 -1.37 -30.74 -6.36
C HIS A 113 -2.06 -32.10 -6.22
N LEU A 114 -1.59 -32.97 -5.34
CA LEU A 114 -2.10 -34.33 -5.16
C LEU A 114 -2.72 -34.45 -3.77
N ILE A 115 -4.04 -34.63 -3.71
CA ILE A 115 -4.77 -34.84 -2.45
C ILE A 115 -5.13 -36.32 -2.35
N PRO A 116 -4.66 -37.07 -1.33
CA PRO A 116 -5.13 -38.42 -1.07
C PRO A 116 -6.65 -38.47 -0.97
N SER A 117 -7.27 -39.36 -1.74
CA SER A 117 -8.73 -39.53 -1.74
C SER A 117 -9.06 -41.00 -1.92
N PRO A 118 -9.43 -41.72 -0.84
CA PRO A 118 -9.81 -43.13 -0.92
C PRO A 118 -11.14 -43.35 -1.64
N ASP A 119 -12.07 -42.41 -1.50
CA ASP A 119 -13.51 -42.64 -1.72
C ASP A 119 -14.06 -42.10 -3.06
N PHE A 120 -13.22 -41.46 -3.89
CA PHE A 120 -13.65 -40.89 -5.17
C PHE A 120 -13.58 -41.91 -6.32
N HIS A 121 -14.71 -42.56 -6.59
CA HIS A 121 -14.95 -43.24 -7.85
C HIS A 121 -15.06 -42.21 -9.00
N PRO A 122 -14.39 -42.41 -10.14
CA PRO A 122 -14.49 -41.48 -11.26
C PRO A 122 -15.84 -41.63 -11.96
N GLU A 123 -16.56 -40.52 -12.09
CA GLU A 123 -17.54 -40.35 -13.17
C GLU A 123 -16.77 -40.32 -14.50
N PRO A 124 -17.14 -41.12 -15.52
CA PRO A 124 -16.38 -41.20 -16.76
C PRO A 124 -16.48 -39.90 -17.56
N GLU A 125 -15.34 -39.29 -17.91
CA GLU A 125 -15.32 -38.21 -18.90
C GLU A 125 -15.84 -38.74 -20.25
N PRO A 126 -16.71 -38.00 -20.96
CA PRO A 126 -17.24 -38.42 -22.25
C PRO A 126 -16.13 -38.53 -23.30
N GLU A 127 -16.23 -39.53 -24.17
CA GLU A 127 -15.30 -39.69 -25.29
C GLU A 127 -15.56 -38.61 -26.33
N ASP A 128 -14.54 -37.78 -26.58
CA ASP A 128 -14.53 -36.70 -27.57
C ASP A 128 -14.24 -37.32 -28.94
N ASP A 129 -15.29 -37.54 -29.74
CA ASP A 129 -15.18 -38.06 -31.12
C ASP A 129 -15.79 -37.07 -32.13
N SER A 130 -15.09 -36.90 -33.23
CA SER A 130 -15.34 -35.90 -34.27
C SER A 130 -16.36 -36.37 -35.30
N ASP A 131 -17.27 -35.49 -35.76
CA ASP A 131 -17.07 -34.72 -37.02
C ASP A 131 -18.26 -33.74 -37.32
N VAL A 132 -18.11 -32.96 -38.39
CA VAL A 132 -18.94 -31.81 -38.82
C VAL A 132 -20.33 -32.17 -39.37
N THR A 133 -21.36 -31.39 -39.00
CA THR A 133 -22.33 -30.67 -39.89
C THR A 133 -23.53 -30.08 -39.11
N GLY A 134 -24.21 -29.06 -39.66
CA GLY A 134 -25.63 -28.79 -39.33
C GLY A 134 -25.96 -27.42 -38.72
N TYR A 135 -26.46 -26.52 -39.57
CA TYR A 135 -26.89 -25.15 -39.26
C TYR A 135 -28.24 -25.02 -38.50
N GLN A 136 -28.43 -23.83 -37.89
CA GLN A 136 -29.67 -23.01 -37.82
C GLN A 136 -30.65 -23.07 -36.62
N HIS A 137 -30.75 -21.89 -35.98
CA HIS A 137 -31.92 -21.12 -35.47
C HIS A 137 -32.98 -21.71 -34.50
N SER A 138 -33.21 -20.91 -33.45
CA SER A 138 -34.38 -20.75 -32.56
C SER A 138 -35.66 -20.26 -33.33
N PRO A 139 -36.83 -19.90 -32.71
CA PRO A 139 -37.16 -19.80 -31.27
C PRO A 139 -38.61 -20.22 -30.83
N ALA A 140 -38.89 -19.97 -29.53
CA ALA A 140 -40.16 -19.51 -28.94
C ALA A 140 -41.36 -20.47 -28.73
N ASP A 141 -41.86 -20.47 -27.47
CA ASP A 141 -43.27 -20.22 -27.14
C ASP A 141 -43.40 -19.62 -25.71
N ALA A 142 -44.49 -18.90 -25.42
CA ALA A 142 -44.71 -18.04 -24.24
C ALA A 142 -45.38 -18.79 -23.03
N ASP A 143 -45.14 -18.44 -21.75
CA ASP A 143 -45.84 -17.44 -20.87
C ASP A 143 -47.37 -17.70 -20.71
N PRO A 144 -48.07 -17.44 -19.56
CA PRO A 144 -47.73 -16.47 -18.50
C PRO A 144 -47.97 -16.85 -17.00
N GLY A 145 -47.33 -16.10 -16.09
CA GLY A 145 -47.70 -16.10 -14.65
C GLY A 145 -46.75 -15.34 -13.71
N CYS A 146 -47.07 -14.10 -13.36
CA CYS A 146 -46.35 -13.22 -12.40
C CYS A 146 -47.36 -12.49 -11.48
N PRO A 147 -46.96 -11.73 -10.44
CA PRO A 147 -45.69 -11.63 -9.67
C PRO A 147 -46.03 -11.96 -8.16
N PRO A 148 -45.57 -11.29 -7.05
CA PRO A 148 -44.45 -10.38 -6.77
C PRO A 148 -43.62 -10.61 -5.47
N LEU A 149 -42.41 -10.04 -5.48
CA LEU A 149 -41.67 -9.28 -4.42
C LEU A 149 -42.00 -9.46 -2.92
N MET A 150 -40.96 -9.68 -2.09
CA MET A 150 -40.46 -8.68 -1.10
C MET A 150 -39.03 -8.98 -0.58
N SER A 151 -38.10 -8.07 -0.91
CA SER A 151 -37.10 -7.37 -0.07
C SER A 151 -36.39 -8.00 1.16
N SER A 152 -35.03 -7.86 1.17
CA SER A 152 -34.16 -7.47 2.32
C SER A 152 -33.83 -8.49 3.45
N PRO A 153 -32.80 -8.25 4.30
CA PRO A 153 -31.50 -7.60 4.09
C PRO A 153 -30.28 -8.25 4.84
N GLN A 154 -29.13 -7.56 4.84
CA GLN A 154 -28.05 -7.52 5.87
C GLN A 154 -26.96 -8.62 5.97
N SER A 155 -25.72 -8.11 5.90
CA SER A 155 -24.44 -8.64 6.41
C SER A 155 -24.26 -8.30 7.91
N PRO A 156 -23.07 -8.50 8.55
CA PRO A 156 -22.10 -9.60 8.47
C PRO A 156 -22.01 -10.37 9.82
N LYS A 157 -21.34 -11.54 9.86
CA LYS A 157 -21.24 -12.33 11.11
C LYS A 157 -20.16 -11.83 12.06
N THR A 158 -20.60 -11.37 13.24
CA THR A 158 -19.79 -11.08 14.44
C THR A 158 -19.03 -12.32 14.92
N TYR A 159 -17.76 -12.16 15.28
CA TYR A 159 -16.99 -13.13 16.08
C TYR A 159 -16.98 -12.71 17.55
N PRO A 160 -17.16 -13.63 18.52
CA PRO A 160 -17.08 -13.29 19.93
C PRO A 160 -15.63 -13.11 20.39
N GLU A 161 -15.41 -12.03 21.13
CA GLU A 161 -14.18 -11.67 21.81
C GLU A 161 -13.82 -12.69 22.90
N ARG A 162 -12.55 -13.08 23.00
CA ARG A 162 -12.03 -13.86 24.13
C ARG A 162 -10.76 -13.21 24.67
N ALA A 163 -10.84 -12.78 25.93
CA ALA A 163 -9.81 -12.00 26.59
C ALA A 163 -8.51 -12.79 26.89
N SER A 164 -7.44 -12.02 27.09
CA SER A 164 -6.21 -12.36 27.82
C SER A 164 -5.14 -13.20 27.11
N SER A 165 -4.20 -12.51 26.44
CA SER A 165 -2.78 -12.64 26.81
C SER A 165 -2.01 -11.37 26.42
N SER A 166 -1.25 -10.81 27.36
CA SER A 166 -0.41 -9.63 27.14
C SER A 166 0.83 -10.02 26.34
N THR A 167 0.68 -10.16 25.03
CA THR A 167 1.80 -10.15 24.09
C THR A 167 2.04 -8.70 23.70
N GLU A 168 3.27 -8.19 23.79
CA GLU A 168 3.62 -6.93 23.15
C GLU A 168 3.54 -7.10 21.63
N VAL A 169 2.36 -6.84 21.08
CA VAL A 169 2.14 -6.80 19.64
C VAL A 169 2.94 -5.60 19.13
N SER A 170 4.02 -5.86 18.38
CA SER A 170 4.71 -4.83 17.61
C SER A 170 3.64 -4.08 16.79
N PRO A 171 3.46 -2.76 16.99
CA PRO A 171 2.34 -2.05 16.40
C PRO A 171 2.38 -2.21 14.88
N ASP A 172 1.20 -2.47 14.29
CA ASP A 172 1.03 -2.63 12.85
C ASP A 172 1.76 -1.48 12.12
N PRO A 173 2.69 -1.75 11.19
CA PRO A 173 3.38 -0.71 10.43
C PRO A 173 2.43 0.32 9.82
N TYR A 174 1.20 -0.07 9.46
CA TYR A 174 0.15 0.85 9.03
C TYR A 174 -0.24 1.87 10.12
N LEU A 175 -0.52 1.39 11.33
CA LEU A 175 -0.85 2.22 12.49
C LEU A 175 0.33 3.10 12.91
N VAL A 176 1.56 2.59 12.85
CA VAL A 176 2.77 3.40 13.13
C VAL A 176 2.88 4.58 12.16
N THR A 177 2.69 4.34 10.86
CA THR A 177 2.66 5.42 9.84
C THR A 177 1.54 6.42 10.11
N LEU A 178 0.32 5.94 10.38
CA LEU A 178 -0.84 6.80 10.63
C LEU A 178 -0.68 7.67 11.88
N CYS A 179 -0.15 7.10 12.96
CA CYS A 179 0.22 7.83 14.18
C CYS A 179 1.37 8.82 13.93
N GLY A 180 2.36 8.44 13.12
CA GLY A 180 3.45 9.33 12.70
C GLY A 180 2.94 10.56 11.96
N PHE A 181 2.02 10.38 11.01
CA PHE A 181 1.36 11.49 10.32
C PHE A 181 0.59 12.40 11.29
N LYS A 182 -0.23 11.83 12.17
CA LYS A 182 -1.00 12.62 13.17
C LYS A 182 -0.09 13.36 14.16
N ALA A 183 1.05 12.78 14.55
CA ALA A 183 2.05 13.45 15.37
C ALA A 183 2.72 14.63 14.64
N LEU A 184 3.03 14.48 13.35
CA LEU A 184 3.55 15.57 12.52
C LEU A 184 2.50 16.66 12.28
N GLN A 185 1.22 16.31 12.10
CA GLN A 185 0.12 17.28 12.05
C GLN A 185 0.10 18.15 13.32
N GLY A 186 0.15 17.53 14.50
CA GLY A 186 0.23 18.25 15.79
C GLY A 186 1.51 19.08 15.98
N LEU A 187 2.62 18.73 15.31
CA LEU A 187 3.83 19.55 15.29
C LEU A 187 3.62 20.84 14.48
N PHE A 188 2.97 20.76 13.32
CA PHE A 188 2.66 21.94 12.49
C PHE A 188 1.57 22.84 13.09
N ASP A 189 0.65 22.27 13.88
CA ASP A 189 -0.37 22.99 14.65
C ASP A 189 0.21 23.64 15.93
N SER A 190 1.48 23.39 16.28
CA SER A 190 2.16 23.95 17.47
C SER A 190 2.89 25.29 17.21
N ASP A 191 3.18 26.05 18.27
CA ASP A 191 3.72 27.42 18.17
C ASP A 191 4.98 27.54 17.28
N HIS A 192 5.01 28.57 16.44
CA HIS A 192 5.90 28.79 15.29
C HIS A 192 7.40 28.77 15.62
N LYS A 193 7.78 28.79 16.89
CA LYS A 193 9.18 28.81 17.37
C LYS A 193 9.88 27.45 17.26
N ASN A 194 9.13 26.36 17.15
CA ASN A 194 9.69 25.00 17.18
C ASN A 194 10.13 24.46 15.82
N LEU A 195 9.68 25.07 14.71
CA LEU A 195 9.94 24.57 13.36
C LEU A 195 10.31 25.72 12.39
N PRO A 196 11.60 25.89 12.03
CA PRO A 196 11.99 26.92 11.07
C PRO A 196 11.57 26.57 9.63
N ALA A 197 11.36 27.59 8.80
CA ALA A 197 10.84 27.46 7.43
C ALA A 197 11.63 26.47 6.55
N ASP A 198 12.97 26.50 6.62
CA ASP A 198 13.85 25.56 5.89
C ASP A 198 13.63 24.09 6.33
N LEU A 199 13.39 23.83 7.61
CA LEU A 199 13.10 22.48 8.09
C LEU A 199 11.70 22.02 7.66
N ASN A 200 10.71 22.91 7.71
CA ASN A 200 9.36 22.63 7.20
C ASN A 200 9.41 22.28 5.69
N ALA A 201 10.04 23.11 4.86
CA ALA A 201 10.19 22.85 3.42
C ALA A 201 10.90 21.52 3.10
N ARG A 202 11.89 21.12 3.92
CA ARG A 202 12.53 19.79 3.81
C ARG A 202 11.59 18.65 4.19
N ILE A 203 10.75 18.81 5.21
CA ILE A 203 9.73 17.82 5.58
C ILE A 203 8.69 17.69 4.46
N ILE A 204 8.18 18.80 3.92
CA ILE A 204 7.27 18.80 2.75
C ILE A 204 7.91 18.04 1.57
N THR A 205 9.18 18.29 1.29
CA THR A 205 9.92 17.61 0.21
C THR A 205 10.00 16.10 0.47
N ALA A 206 10.37 15.68 1.68
CA ALA A 206 10.43 14.26 2.06
C ALA A 206 9.04 13.58 2.08
N LEU A 207 7.96 14.32 2.33
CA LEU A 207 6.59 13.80 2.27
C LEU A 207 6.14 13.53 0.83
N TYR A 208 6.63 14.25 -0.18
CA TYR A 208 6.39 13.89 -1.59
C TYR A 208 7.06 12.56 -1.96
N ASP A 209 8.31 12.34 -1.53
CA ASP A 209 9.04 11.09 -1.79
C ASP A 209 8.33 9.86 -1.19
N TYR A 210 7.51 10.06 -0.15
CA TYR A 210 6.75 9.01 0.53
C TYR A 210 5.32 8.79 -0.01
N GLN A 211 4.80 9.62 -0.94
CA GLN A 211 3.36 9.71 -1.30
C GLN A 211 2.62 8.35 -1.24
N PRO A 212 1.64 8.17 -0.32
CA PRO A 212 1.00 6.87 -0.09
C PRO A 212 0.33 6.26 -1.33
N ASN A 213 0.27 4.92 -1.34
CA ASN A 213 -0.41 4.18 -2.39
C ASN A 213 -1.92 4.49 -2.39
N MET A 214 -2.46 4.79 -3.58
CA MET A 214 -3.87 5.15 -3.82
C MET A 214 -4.90 4.10 -3.35
N LYS A 215 -4.47 2.90 -2.94
CA LYS A 215 -5.35 1.84 -2.42
C LYS A 215 -5.71 1.96 -0.94
N SER A 216 -5.02 2.79 -0.15
CA SER A 216 -5.29 2.96 1.29
C SER A 216 -5.84 4.35 1.60
N SER A 217 -7.17 4.45 1.74
CA SER A 217 -7.89 5.71 1.93
C SER A 217 -7.37 6.52 3.13
N ASP A 218 -7.36 5.96 4.35
CA ASP A 218 -7.04 6.71 5.58
C ASP A 218 -5.60 7.23 5.60
N CYS A 219 -4.65 6.45 5.07
CA CYS A 219 -3.25 6.86 4.95
C CYS A 219 -3.07 8.00 3.94
N LEU A 220 -3.80 7.94 2.81
CA LEU A 220 -3.82 9.02 1.82
C LEU A 220 -4.49 10.29 2.36
N ILE A 221 -5.63 10.16 3.06
CA ILE A 221 -6.33 11.25 3.75
C ILE A 221 -5.40 11.92 4.78
N CYS A 222 -4.74 11.15 5.63
CA CYS A 222 -3.82 11.69 6.63
C CYS A 222 -2.59 12.38 5.99
N TRP A 223 -2.10 11.89 4.85
CA TRP A 223 -1.04 12.54 4.08
C TRP A 223 -1.52 13.87 3.47
N ILE A 224 -2.71 13.92 2.87
CA ILE A 224 -3.31 15.15 2.33
C ILE A 224 -3.44 16.21 3.44
N GLN A 225 -4.05 15.84 4.57
CA GLN A 225 -4.24 16.71 5.75
C GLN A 225 -2.94 17.11 6.46
N LEU A 226 -1.86 16.32 6.29
CA LEU A 226 -0.53 16.64 6.79
C LEU A 226 0.16 17.67 5.89
N MET A 227 0.08 17.48 4.57
CA MET A 227 0.60 18.44 3.58
C MET A 227 -0.11 19.79 3.70
N GLU A 228 -1.42 19.80 3.94
CA GLU A 228 -2.20 21.02 4.22
C GLU A 228 -1.61 21.83 5.37
N ARG A 229 -1.49 21.22 6.55
CA ARG A 229 -0.93 21.88 7.74
C ARG A 229 0.51 22.33 7.53
N ALA A 230 1.32 21.49 6.89
CA ALA A 230 2.71 21.82 6.59
C ALA A 230 2.81 23.07 5.70
N LEU A 231 2.01 23.15 4.63
CA LEU A 231 1.97 24.29 3.71
C LEU A 231 1.41 25.57 4.35
N ILE A 232 0.34 25.46 5.13
CA ILE A 232 -0.23 26.62 5.86
C ILE A 232 0.75 27.13 6.92
N ASN A 233 1.40 26.23 7.67
CA ASN A 233 2.47 26.58 8.60
C ASN A 233 3.65 27.24 7.86
N LEU A 234 4.10 26.67 6.72
CA LEU A 234 5.18 27.26 5.93
C LEU A 234 4.82 28.65 5.40
N TYR A 235 3.58 28.86 4.95
CA TYR A 235 3.09 30.17 4.50
C TYR A 235 3.19 31.23 5.61
N SER A 236 2.89 30.85 6.86
CA SER A 236 3.02 31.75 8.02
C SER A 236 4.47 32.11 8.39
N LEU A 237 5.45 31.34 7.91
CA LEU A 237 6.88 31.52 8.21
C LEU A 237 7.65 32.17 7.04
N ASP A 238 7.41 31.71 5.81
CA ASP A 238 7.97 32.22 4.56
C ASP A 238 6.98 32.02 3.41
N GLU A 239 6.20 33.08 3.14
CA GLU A 239 5.25 33.20 2.03
C GLU A 239 5.86 32.79 0.69
N LYS A 240 7.07 33.26 0.37
CA LYS A 240 7.71 33.04 -0.96
C LYS A 240 8.14 31.59 -1.14
N LEU A 241 8.68 30.99 -0.08
CA LEU A 241 9.07 29.58 -0.09
C LEU A 241 7.83 28.67 -0.19
N CYS A 242 6.74 29.00 0.51
CA CYS A 242 5.49 28.25 0.38
C CYS A 242 4.91 28.32 -1.05
N ILE A 243 4.82 29.52 -1.64
CA ILE A 243 4.30 29.74 -3.01
C ILE A 243 5.07 28.90 -4.05
N ALA A 244 6.36 28.62 -3.84
CA ALA A 244 7.14 27.75 -4.72
C ALA A 244 6.71 26.27 -4.67
N HIS A 245 6.26 25.77 -3.51
CA HIS A 245 5.79 24.39 -3.32
C HIS A 245 4.32 24.17 -3.71
N LEU A 246 3.46 25.19 -3.62
CA LEU A 246 2.01 25.06 -3.86
C LEU A 246 1.63 24.42 -5.21
N PRO A 247 2.21 24.79 -6.37
CA PRO A 247 1.84 24.17 -7.64
C PRO A 247 2.10 22.66 -7.69
N GLN A 248 3.20 22.19 -7.08
CA GLN A 248 3.53 20.77 -7.01
C GLN A 248 2.48 20.01 -6.17
N PHE A 249 1.98 20.64 -5.10
CA PHE A 249 0.94 20.04 -4.27
C PHE A 249 -0.36 19.88 -5.05
N PHE A 250 -0.79 20.93 -5.76
CA PHE A 250 -2.03 20.91 -6.53
C PHE A 250 -2.00 19.82 -7.62
N SER A 251 -0.92 19.74 -8.39
CA SER A 251 -0.76 18.68 -9.40
C SER A 251 -0.65 17.25 -8.82
N ALA A 252 -0.31 17.10 -7.54
CA ALA A 252 -0.29 15.80 -6.86
C ALA A 252 -1.66 15.45 -6.24
N ALA A 253 -2.29 16.41 -5.57
CA ALA A 253 -3.58 16.27 -4.91
C ALA A 253 -4.73 16.04 -5.92
N VAL A 254 -4.72 16.72 -7.06
CA VAL A 254 -5.69 16.49 -8.16
C VAL A 254 -5.70 15.02 -8.60
N LYS A 255 -4.55 14.34 -8.65
CA LYS A 255 -4.47 12.92 -9.03
C LYS A 255 -5.15 12.01 -8.00
N CYS A 256 -5.26 12.44 -6.75
CA CYS A 256 -5.98 11.70 -5.71
C CYS A 256 -7.50 11.69 -5.95
N TRP A 257 -8.06 12.55 -6.81
CA TRP A 257 -9.47 12.45 -7.24
C TRP A 257 -9.77 11.23 -8.12
N LEU A 258 -8.75 10.53 -8.65
CA LEU A 258 -8.95 9.23 -9.33
C LEU A 258 -9.26 8.08 -8.35
N ASN A 259 -9.31 8.34 -7.05
CA ASN A 259 -9.66 7.36 -6.03
C ASN A 259 -11.16 7.00 -6.09
N GLU A 260 -11.51 5.77 -5.75
CA GLU A 260 -12.91 5.33 -5.67
C GLU A 260 -13.61 5.75 -4.37
N SER A 261 -12.84 6.12 -3.34
CA SER A 261 -13.35 6.58 -2.05
C SER A 261 -13.83 8.04 -2.10
N GLU A 262 -15.11 8.25 -1.82
CA GLU A 262 -15.72 9.59 -1.70
C GLU A 262 -15.07 10.42 -0.58
N GLU A 263 -14.67 9.79 0.54
CA GLU A 263 -13.99 10.47 1.64
C GLU A 263 -12.62 11.03 1.23
N VAL A 264 -11.89 10.32 0.36
CA VAL A 264 -10.64 10.83 -0.23
C VAL A 264 -10.94 12.02 -1.14
N MET A 265 -11.95 11.91 -2.01
CA MET A 265 -12.32 13.00 -2.93
C MET A 265 -12.72 14.28 -2.19
N LEU A 266 -13.54 14.15 -1.14
CA LEU A 266 -13.98 15.23 -0.27
C LEU A 266 -12.82 15.87 0.51
N THR A 267 -11.90 15.04 1.03
CA THR A 267 -10.69 15.53 1.72
C THR A 267 -9.83 16.37 0.77
N VAL A 268 -9.62 15.90 -0.47
CA VAL A 268 -8.84 16.66 -1.47
C VAL A 268 -9.45 18.03 -1.75
N SER A 269 -10.77 18.13 -1.99
CA SER A 269 -11.39 19.44 -2.26
C SER A 269 -11.31 20.39 -1.07
N ILE A 270 -11.66 19.93 0.13
CA ILE A 270 -11.60 20.76 1.35
C ILE A 270 -10.16 21.26 1.59
N THR A 271 -9.16 20.39 1.46
CA THR A 271 -7.75 20.77 1.61
C THR A 271 -7.31 21.79 0.55
N LEU A 272 -7.69 21.64 -0.71
CA LEU A 272 -7.33 22.60 -1.77
C LEU A 272 -8.03 23.96 -1.56
N GLU A 273 -9.31 23.95 -1.18
CA GLU A 273 -10.07 25.16 -0.81
C GLU A 273 -9.43 25.89 0.38
N ASN A 274 -9.10 25.16 1.44
CA ASN A 274 -8.44 25.71 2.63
C ASN A 274 -7.08 26.34 2.30
N ILE A 275 -6.28 25.72 1.44
CA ILE A 275 -4.98 26.26 1.03
C ILE A 275 -5.19 27.54 0.19
N VAL A 276 -6.14 27.54 -0.75
CA VAL A 276 -6.48 28.74 -1.55
C VAL A 276 -6.94 29.88 -0.63
N GLN A 277 -7.87 29.62 0.29
CA GLN A 277 -8.39 30.63 1.21
C GLN A 277 -7.36 31.11 2.22
N ASN A 278 -6.47 30.27 2.74
CA ASN A 278 -5.49 30.69 3.75
C ASN A 278 -4.24 31.36 3.15
N CYS A 279 -3.72 30.84 2.02
CA CYS A 279 -2.50 31.35 1.40
C CYS A 279 -2.73 32.56 0.47
N PHE A 280 -3.98 32.86 0.08
CA PHE A 280 -4.29 33.98 -0.83
C PHE A 280 -5.33 34.97 -0.27
N LYS A 281 -5.55 34.97 1.05
CA LYS A 281 -6.37 35.96 1.78
C LYS A 281 -6.00 37.42 1.49
N THR A 282 -4.72 37.68 1.20
CA THR A 282 -4.19 39.01 0.89
C THR A 282 -3.24 38.90 -0.31
N VAL A 283 -3.76 39.12 -1.52
CA VAL A 283 -3.00 38.90 -2.76
C VAL A 283 -2.03 40.05 -3.03
N ASN A 284 -0.76 39.87 -2.65
CA ASN A 284 0.26 40.91 -2.68
C ASN A 284 1.22 40.77 -3.90
N GLY A 285 0.71 41.18 -5.07
CA GLY A 285 1.53 41.48 -6.26
C GLY A 285 1.88 40.30 -7.18
N ASP A 286 2.43 40.63 -8.36
CA ASP A 286 2.61 39.71 -9.51
C ASP A 286 3.45 38.44 -9.24
N HIS A 287 4.19 38.37 -8.13
CA HIS A 287 5.06 37.24 -7.82
C HIS A 287 4.29 35.92 -7.61
N MET A 288 3.06 35.99 -7.08
CA MET A 288 2.13 34.85 -6.93
C MET A 288 1.54 34.38 -8.27
N LYS A 289 1.45 35.27 -9.25
CA LYS A 289 0.66 35.11 -10.49
C LYS A 289 0.96 33.82 -11.26
N LYS A 290 2.25 33.47 -11.35
CA LYS A 290 2.73 32.25 -12.02
C LYS A 290 2.41 30.97 -11.24
N ALA A 291 2.37 31.02 -9.91
CA ALA A 291 1.98 29.89 -9.09
C ALA A 291 0.47 29.66 -9.18
N VAL A 292 -0.34 30.72 -8.99
CA VAL A 292 -1.80 30.67 -9.10
C VAL A 292 -2.25 30.13 -10.46
N HIS A 293 -1.64 30.57 -11.57
CA HIS A 293 -1.95 30.03 -12.90
C HIS A 293 -1.72 28.52 -13.00
N LYS A 294 -0.58 28.02 -12.52
CA LYS A 294 -0.28 26.56 -12.53
C LYS A 294 -1.24 25.77 -11.64
N MET A 295 -1.57 26.30 -10.47
CA MET A 295 -2.49 25.66 -9.52
C MET A 295 -3.90 25.58 -10.09
N PHE A 296 -4.41 26.69 -10.65
CA PHE A 296 -5.71 26.74 -11.32
C PHE A 296 -5.77 25.76 -12.49
N HIS A 297 -4.76 25.79 -13.38
CA HIS A 297 -4.73 24.89 -14.54
C HIS A 297 -4.64 23.41 -14.14
N SER A 298 -3.91 23.05 -13.08
CA SER A 298 -3.92 21.68 -12.56
C SER A 298 -5.32 21.22 -12.10
N VAL A 299 -6.15 22.12 -11.57
CA VAL A 299 -7.53 21.80 -11.18
C VAL A 299 -8.46 21.81 -12.40
N GLU A 300 -8.22 22.68 -13.37
CA GLU A 300 -8.94 22.71 -14.66
C GLU A 300 -8.75 21.41 -15.47
N GLU A 301 -7.54 20.85 -15.51
CA GLU A 301 -7.27 19.51 -16.07
C GLU A 301 -8.15 18.42 -15.43
N ALA A 302 -8.63 18.64 -14.20
CA ALA A 302 -9.56 17.74 -13.50
C ALA A 302 -11.01 17.79 -14.01
N LEU A 303 -11.34 18.66 -14.97
CA LEU A 303 -12.60 18.60 -15.73
C LEU A 303 -12.57 17.52 -16.82
N GLY A 304 -11.42 16.88 -17.07
CA GLY A 304 -11.32 15.72 -17.96
C GLY A 304 -12.21 14.55 -17.51
N TYR A 305 -12.73 13.78 -18.48
CA TYR A 305 -13.70 12.70 -18.23
C TYR A 305 -13.24 11.61 -17.25
N GLN A 306 -11.92 11.40 -17.11
CA GLN A 306 -11.36 10.46 -16.11
C GLN A 306 -11.70 10.83 -14.65
N TYR A 307 -12.05 12.09 -14.38
CA TYR A 307 -12.42 12.60 -13.06
C TYR A 307 -13.94 12.85 -12.91
N HIS A 308 -14.80 12.32 -13.79
CA HIS A 308 -16.24 12.63 -13.80
C HIS A 308 -16.94 12.42 -12.44
N LYS A 309 -16.51 11.43 -11.65
CA LYS A 309 -17.02 11.18 -10.27
C LYS A 309 -16.77 12.35 -9.32
N SER A 310 -15.70 13.10 -9.55
CA SER A 310 -15.21 14.19 -8.71
C SER A 310 -15.61 15.58 -9.23
N TRP A 311 -16.31 15.70 -10.36
CA TRP A 311 -16.57 17.02 -10.98
C TRP A 311 -17.25 18.03 -10.04
N GLY A 312 -18.17 17.60 -9.17
CA GLY A 312 -18.75 18.50 -8.15
C GLY A 312 -17.70 19.07 -7.18
N HIS A 313 -16.69 18.27 -6.84
CA HIS A 313 -15.57 18.65 -5.98
C HIS A 313 -14.58 19.56 -6.73
N VAL A 314 -14.30 19.28 -8.01
CA VAL A 314 -13.48 20.12 -8.90
C VAL A 314 -14.09 21.51 -9.04
N LEU A 315 -15.40 21.59 -9.30
CA LEU A 315 -16.14 22.86 -9.42
C LEU A 315 -16.14 23.65 -8.10
N SER A 316 -16.19 22.99 -6.96
CA SER A 316 -16.07 23.62 -5.63
C SER A 316 -14.71 24.31 -5.45
N VAL A 317 -13.61 23.60 -5.76
CA VAL A 317 -12.25 24.17 -5.71
C VAL A 317 -12.09 25.33 -6.70
N LEU A 318 -12.61 25.20 -7.92
CA LEU A 318 -12.59 26.28 -8.92
C LEU A 318 -13.37 27.52 -8.43
N ALA A 319 -14.54 27.34 -7.80
CA ALA A 319 -15.30 28.44 -7.20
C ALA A 319 -14.48 29.17 -6.12
N ALA A 320 -13.80 28.43 -5.23
CA ALA A 320 -12.91 29.02 -4.23
C ALA A 320 -11.76 29.85 -4.84
N PHE A 321 -11.21 29.44 -5.99
CA PHE A 321 -10.25 30.26 -6.75
C PHE A 321 -10.86 31.57 -7.25
N PHE A 322 -12.06 31.53 -7.84
CA PHE A 322 -12.75 32.73 -8.34
C PHE A 322 -13.10 33.71 -7.20
N GLU A 323 -13.56 33.21 -6.05
CA GLU A 323 -13.93 34.04 -4.90
C GLU A 323 -12.73 34.75 -4.25
N THR A 324 -11.61 34.03 -4.11
CA THR A 324 -10.41 34.53 -3.40
C THR A 324 -9.49 35.34 -4.31
N VAL A 325 -9.08 34.79 -5.45
CA VAL A 325 -8.04 35.36 -6.33
C VAL A 325 -8.59 35.98 -7.62
N GLY A 326 -9.85 35.69 -7.98
CA GLY A 326 -10.47 36.19 -9.23
C GLY A 326 -10.54 37.72 -9.35
N LYS A 327 -10.56 38.45 -8.23
CA LYS A 327 -10.49 39.92 -8.22
C LYS A 327 -9.14 40.48 -8.69
N HIS A 328 -8.06 39.71 -8.52
CA HIS A 328 -6.68 40.14 -8.79
C HIS A 328 -6.09 39.51 -10.05
N TYR A 329 -6.54 38.30 -10.44
CA TYR A 329 -5.99 37.54 -11.56
C TYR A 329 -7.05 37.11 -12.59
N LYS A 330 -8.07 37.93 -12.82
CA LYS A 330 -9.16 37.65 -13.77
C LYS A 330 -8.67 37.17 -15.15
N ASP A 331 -7.60 37.77 -15.68
CA ASP A 331 -7.02 37.46 -17.00
C ASP A 331 -6.47 36.03 -17.13
N ILE A 332 -6.28 35.33 -15.99
CA ILE A 332 -5.75 33.97 -15.90
C ILE A 332 -6.86 32.93 -15.83
N MET A 333 -8.02 33.31 -15.29
CA MET A 333 -9.15 32.41 -15.03
C MET A 333 -10.27 32.51 -16.09
N MET A 334 -10.07 33.32 -17.15
CA MET A 334 -11.00 33.47 -18.27
C MET A 334 -10.34 33.23 -19.64
N LYS A 335 -9.24 32.48 -19.66
CA LYS A 335 -8.56 31.98 -20.86
C LYS A 335 -8.72 30.48 -20.95
#